data_AF-A0A3D4KB14-F1
#
_entry.id   AF-A0A3D4KB14-F1
#
_cell.length_a   1.000
_cell.length_b   1.000
_cell.length_c   1.000
_cell.angle_alpha   90.00
_cell.angle_beta   90.00
_cell.angle_gamma   90.00
#
_symmetry.space_group_name_H-M   'P 1'
#
loop_
_entity.id
_entity.type
_entity.pdbx_description
1 polymer ?
#
loop_
_entity_poly.entity_id
_entity_poly.type
_entity_poly.pdbx_seq_one_letter_code
_entity_poly.pdbx_strand_id
1 'polypeptide(L)' 'SCPSYWWNGDKYLGPAVLLQAYRWIIDSRDEATGERLDALEDPFKLYRCH' A
#
# COMPACT_ATOMS: atom_id res chain seq x y z
N SER A 1 10.04 8.90 8.35
CA SER A 1 10.92 8.18 9.30
C SER A 1 11.13 6.71 8.92
N CYS A 2 10.30 6.07 8.09
CA CYS A 2 10.46 4.65 7.73
C CYS A 2 11.72 4.42 6.87
N PRO A 3 12.71 3.61 7.34
CA PRO A 3 13.93 3.33 6.58
C PRO A 3 13.68 2.58 5.27
N SER A 4 12.71 1.67 5.21
CA SER A 4 12.36 0.96 3.97
C SER A 4 11.96 1.91 2.85
N TYR A 5 11.30 3.02 3.20
CA TYR A 5 10.92 4.07 2.23
C TYR A 5 12.09 4.97 1.85
N TRP A 6 13.07 5.18 2.73
CA TRP A 6 14.29 5.91 2.36
C TRP A 6 15.08 5.19 1.27
N TRP A 7 15.14 3.85 1.34
CA TRP A 7 15.95 3.06 0.42
C TRP A 7 15.20 2.55 -0.82
N ASN A 8 13.87 2.51 -0.80
CA ASN A 8 13.05 1.97 -1.88
C ASN A 8 11.85 2.86 -2.23
N GLY A 9 11.92 4.17 -2.01
CA GLY A 9 10.78 5.09 -2.21
C GLY A 9 10.28 5.20 -3.66
N ASP A 10 11.06 4.71 -4.63
CA ASP A 10 10.67 4.59 -6.03
C ASP A 10 9.72 3.41 -6.30
N LYS A 11 9.63 2.44 -5.38
CA LYS A 11 8.83 1.21 -5.56
C LYS A 11 7.92 0.88 -4.37
N TYR A 12 8.39 1.11 -3.14
CA TYR A 12 7.62 0.93 -1.92
C TYR A 12 6.75 2.15 -1.68
N LEU A 13 5.43 1.94 -1.53
CA LEU A 13 4.46 3.03 -1.42
C LEU A 13 4.56 3.83 -0.12
N GLY A 14 5.08 3.20 0.93
CA GLY A 14 5.26 3.84 2.23
C GLY A 14 4.01 3.88 3.11
N PRO A 15 4.19 4.14 4.42
CA PRO A 15 3.14 3.96 5.42
C PRO A 15 1.94 4.88 5.22
N ALA A 16 2.15 6.12 4.76
CA ALA A 16 1.07 7.09 4.57
C ALA A 16 0.12 6.67 3.44
N VAL A 17 0.67 6.22 2.31
CA VAL A 17 -0.12 5.75 1.16
C VAL A 17 -0.82 4.44 1.51
N LEU A 18 -0.14 3.51 2.19
CA LEU A 18 -0.73 2.24 2.59
C LEU A 18 -1.87 2.41 3.61
N LEU A 19 -1.77 3.38 4.52
CA LEU A 19 -2.88 3.72 5.42
C LEU A 19 -4.10 4.25 4.66
N GLN A 20 -3.88 5.06 3.62
CA GLN A 20 -4.97 5.53 2.75
C GLN A 20 -5.55 4.41 1.90
N ALA A 21 -4.71 3.50 1.38
CA ALA A 21 -5.17 2.32 0.65
C ALA A 21 -6.07 1.47 1.55
N TYR A 22 -5.63 1.18 2.79
CA TYR A 22 -6.42 0.44 3.76
C TYR A 22 -7.76 1.11 4.06
N ARG A 23 -7.78 2.44 4.25
CA ARG A 23 -9.02 3.23 4.46
C ARG A 23 -10.06 3.03 3.36
N TRP A 24 -9.66 2.78 2.12
CA TRP A 24 -10.59 2.47 1.04
C TRP A 24 -10.93 0.99 0.96
N ILE A 25 -9.94 0.10 1.20
CA ILE A 25 -10.14 -1.35 1.18
C ILE A 25 -11.21 -1.80 2.19
N ILE A 26 -11.27 -1.17 3.37
CA ILE A 26 -12.24 -1.53 4.42
C ILE A 26 -13.56 -0.75 4.36
N ASP A 27 -13.69 0.19 3.44
CA ASP A 27 -14.90 1.01 3.34
C ASP A 27 -16.02 0.15 2.74
N SER A 28 -17.05 -0.16 3.53
CA SER A 28 -18.17 -1.02 3.10
C SER A 28 -19.01 -0.44 1.95
N ARG A 29 -18.76 0.83 1.59
CA ARG A 29 -19.40 1.52 0.46
C ARG A 29 -18.56 1.44 -0.82
N ASP A 30 -17.31 1.00 -0.73
CA ASP A 30 -16.40 0.89 -1.88
C ASP A 30 -16.59 -0.46 -2.56
N GLU A 31 -16.79 -0.44 -3.88
CA GLU A 31 -17.00 -1.66 -4.69
C GLU A 31 -15.71 -2.16 -5.36
N ALA A 32 -14.58 -1.46 -5.14
CA ALA A 32 -13.32 -1.71 -5.84
C ALA A 32 -12.27 -2.45 -4.96
N THR A 33 -12.70 -3.14 -3.91
CA THR A 33 -11.78 -3.83 -2.98
C THR A 33 -10.82 -4.79 -3.69
N GLY A 34 -11.32 -5.58 -4.65
CA GLY A 34 -10.49 -6.54 -5.42
C GLY A 34 -9.39 -5.83 -6.21
N GLU A 35 -9.75 -4.84 -7.02
CA GLU A 35 -8.80 -4.07 -7.84
C GLU A 35 -7.74 -3.37 -6.98
N ARG A 36 -8.11 -2.88 -5.79
CA ARG A 36 -7.18 -2.24 -4.85
C ARG A 36 -6.19 -3.25 -4.27
N LEU A 37 -6.62 -4.47 -3.95
CA LEU A 37 -5.73 -5.54 -3.48
C LEU A 37 -4.77 -5.97 -4.60
N ASP A 38 -5.27 -6.16 -5.81
CA ASP A 38 -4.46 -6.51 -6.97
C ASP A 38 -3.39 -5.46 -7.27
N ALA A 39 -3.72 -4.17 -7.08
CA ALA A 39 -2.77 -3.07 -7.26
C ALA A 39 -1.61 -3.09 -6.25
N LEU A 40 -1.79 -3.72 -5.08
CA LEU A 40 -0.79 -3.89 -4.03
C LEU A 40 0.04 -5.17 -4.19
N GLU A 41 -0.39 -6.12 -5.01
CA GLU A 41 0.27 -7.40 -5.24
C GLU A 41 1.54 -7.21 -6.10
N ASP A 42 2.60 -6.75 -5.45
CA ASP A 42 3.92 -6.53 -6.03
C ASP A 42 5.00 -6.68 -4.94
N PRO A 43 6.18 -7.27 -5.24
CA PRO A 43 7.24 -7.52 -4.25
C PRO A 43 7.80 -6.30 -3.51
N PHE A 44 7.55 -5.08 -4.00
CA PHE A 44 8.03 -3.83 -3.43
C PHE A 44 6.92 -2.94 -2.87
N LYS A 45 5.76 -2.84 -3.55
CA LYS A 45 4.72 -1.86 -3.20
C LYS A 45 4.24 -1.94 -1.75
N LEU A 46 4.04 -3.15 -1.25
CA LEU A 46 3.56 -3.42 0.12
C LEU A 46 4.62 -4.14 0.96
N TYR A 47 5.25 -5.17 0.40
CA TYR A 47 6.04 -6.17 1.14
C TYR A 47 7.44 -5.70 1.61
N ARG A 48 7.71 -4.39 1.62
CA ARG A 48 8.95 -3.79 2.16
C ARG A 48 8.77 -3.18 3.56
N CYS A 49 7.58 -3.28 4.14
CA CYS A 49 7.37 -2.95 5.56
C CYS A 49 8.00 -4.06 6.44
N HIS A 50 8.95 -3.68 7.29
CA HIS A 50 9.63 -4.55 8.26
C HIS A 50 9.64 -3.87 9.63
#